data_AF-Q9ZS15-F1
#
_entry.id   AF-Q9ZS15-F1
#
_cell.length_a   1.000
_cell.length_b   1.000
_cell.length_c   1.000
_cell.angle_alpha   90.00
_cell.angle_beta   90.00
_cell.angle_gamma   90.00
#
_symmetry.space_group_name_H-M   'P 1'
#
loop_
_entity.id
_entity.type
_entity.pdbx_description
1 polymer ?
#
loop_
_entity_poly.entity_id
_entity_poly.type
_entity_poly.pdbx_seq_one_letter_code
_entity_poly.pdbx_strand_id
1 'polypeptide(L)' 'MAAASSATSVHDFTVKDASGKDVDLSVYKGKVLLIVNVASQCGLTNSNYTELSQLYPKYKDQGFEILAFPCN' A
#
# COMPACT_ATOMS: atom_id res chain seq x y z
N MET A 1 18.18 -16.43 -1.56
CA MET A 1 18.60 -15.64 -0.38
C MET A 1 18.66 -14.19 -0.82
N ALA A 2 17.62 -13.40 -0.57
CA ALA A 2 17.65 -11.97 -0.90
C ALA A 2 18.44 -11.26 0.19
N ALA A 3 19.54 -10.61 -0.19
CA ALA A 3 20.28 -9.73 0.71
C ALA A 3 19.33 -8.62 1.16
N ALA A 4 19.09 -8.52 2.47
CA ALA A 4 18.38 -7.39 3.04
C ALA A 4 19.28 -6.15 2.86
N SER A 5 19.04 -5.40 1.79
CA SER A 5 19.51 -4.02 1.70
C SER A 5 19.02 -3.29 2.94
N SER A 6 19.91 -2.56 3.61
CA SER A 6 19.61 -1.80 4.83
C SER A 6 18.77 -0.57 4.49
N ALA A 7 17.52 -0.82 4.07
CA ALA A 7 16.50 0.19 3.92
C ALA A 7 16.18 0.73 5.32
N THR A 8 16.39 2.03 5.49
CA THR A 8 16.14 2.72 6.75
C THR A 8 14.73 3.29 6.80
N SER A 9 14.08 3.41 5.64
CA SER A 9 12.74 3.94 5.48
C SER A 9 11.94 3.13 4.46
N VAL A 10 10.61 3.17 4.61
CA VAL A 10 9.67 2.66 3.59
C VAL A 10 9.83 3.36 2.24
N HIS A 11 10.37 4.59 2.23
CA HIS A 11 10.62 5.36 1.01
C HIS A 11 11.84 4.93 0.21
N ASP A 12 12.62 3.96 0.71
CA ASP A 12 13.80 3.43 0.03
C ASP A 12 13.44 2.25 -0.91
N PHE A 13 12.17 1.81 -0.90
CA PHE A 13 11.71 0.67 -1.68
C PHE A 13 11.14 1.10 -3.02
N THR A 14 11.45 0.31 -4.04
CA THR A 14 10.71 0.28 -5.31
C THR A 14 9.89 -0.99 -5.34
N VAL A 15 8.60 -0.87 -5.65
CA VAL A 15 7.64 -1.98 -5.73
C VAL A 15 6.99 -2.04 -7.10
N LYS A 16 6.33 -3.15 -7.43
CA LYS A 16 5.52 -3.24 -8.64
C LYS A 16 4.07 -2.89 -8.33
N ASP A 17 3.46 -2.04 -9.16
CA ASP A 17 2.03 -1.80 -9.13
C ASP A 17 1.23 -2.97 -9.75
N ALA A 18 -0.10 -2.86 -9.73
CA ALA A 18 -1.00 -3.87 -10.29
C ALA A 18 -0.85 -4.06 -11.81
N SER A 19 -0.21 -3.13 -12.52
CA SER A 19 0.12 -3.24 -13.94
C SER A 19 1.55 -3.79 -14.18
N GLY A 20 2.27 -4.14 -13.11
CA GLY A 20 3.65 -4.65 -13.17
C GLY A 20 4.72 -3.57 -13.33
N LYS A 21 4.34 -2.29 -13.32
CA LYS A 21 5.25 -1.15 -13.45
C LYS A 21 5.94 -0.88 -12.11
N ASP A 22 7.22 -0.53 -12.17
CA ASP A 22 7.98 -0.14 -10.99
C ASP A 22 7.54 1.24 -10.48
N VAL A 23 7.28 1.32 -9.18
CA VAL A 23 6.88 2.51 -8.44
C VAL A 23 7.87 2.69 -7.29
N ASP A 24 8.62 3.79 -7.34
CA ASP A 24 9.48 4.22 -6.24
C ASP A 24 8.60 4.81 -5.12
N LEU A 25 8.65 4.22 -3.91
CA LEU A 25 7.85 4.69 -2.77
C LEU A 25 8.31 6.05 -2.22
N SER A 26 9.42 6.60 -2.71
CA SER A 26 9.86 7.96 -2.42
C SER A 26 8.85 9.02 -2.88
N VAL A 27 8.01 8.73 -3.89
CA VAL A 27 6.95 9.64 -4.37
C VAL A 27 5.88 9.94 -3.33
N TYR A 28 5.79 9.11 -2.29
CA TYR A 28 4.83 9.23 -1.20
C TYR A 28 5.39 9.96 0.03
N LYS A 29 6.60 10.53 -0.04
CA LYS A 29 7.17 11.32 1.05
C LYS A 29 6.26 12.49 1.42
N GLY A 30 6.10 12.72 2.72
CA GLY A 30 5.21 13.75 3.26
C GLY A 30 3.74 13.35 3.34
N LYS A 31 3.39 12.12 2.91
CA LYS A 31 2.05 11.55 3.09
C LYS A 31 2.02 10.54 4.22
N VAL A 32 0.86 10.39 4.84
CA VAL A 32 0.56 9.27 5.75
C VAL A 32 0.18 8.06 4.91
N LEU A 33 0.84 6.93 5.14
CA LEU A 33 0.65 5.71 4.37
C LEU A 33 -0.02 4.61 5.19
N LEU A 34 -1.12 4.07 4.66
CA LEU A 34 -1.68 2.81 5.10
C LEU A 34 -1.24 1.71 4.14
N ILE A 35 -0.29 0.87 4.57
CA ILE A 35 0.20 -0.27 3.80
C ILE A 35 -0.49 -1.52 4.32
N VAL A 36 -1.23 -2.21 3.45
CA VAL A 36 -2.10 -3.31 3.86
C VAL A 36 -1.99 -4.49 2.91
N ASN A 37 -1.88 -5.69 3.48
CA ASN A 37 -2.00 -6.93 2.74
C ASN A 37 -3.48 -7.29 2.60
N VAL A 38 -3.97 -7.41 1.36
CA VAL A 38 -5.37 -7.75 1.05
C VAL A 38 -5.46 -9.15 0.45
N ALA A 39 -6.46 -9.91 0.89
CA ALA A 39 -6.80 -11.21 0.33
C ALA A 39 -8.21 -11.15 -0.28
N SER A 40 -8.39 -11.74 -1.46
CA SER A 40 -9.68 -11.80 -2.15
C SER A 40 -10.57 -12.98 -1.71
N GLN A 41 -9.99 -14.00 -1.06
CA GLN A 41 -10.66 -15.24 -0.67
C GLN A 41 -10.74 -15.43 0.85
N CYS A 42 -10.86 -14.33 1.62
CA CYS A 42 -10.99 -14.37 3.06
C CYS A 42 -12.44 -14.06 3.48
N GLY A 43 -12.93 -14.65 4.58
CA GLY A 43 -14.26 -14.35 5.12
C GLY A 43 -14.46 -12.88 5.50
N LEU A 44 -13.37 -12.09 5.62
CA LEU A 44 -13.38 -10.67 5.95
C LEU A 44 -13.12 -9.75 4.74
N THR A 45 -12.94 -10.31 3.53
CA THR A 45 -12.61 -9.55 2.32
C THR A 45 -13.60 -8.40 2.09
N ASN A 46 -14.91 -8.68 2.13
CA ASN A 46 -15.92 -7.66 1.84
C ASN A 46 -15.88 -6.48 2.82
N SER A 47 -15.74 -6.73 4.12
CA SER A 47 -15.64 -5.66 5.12
C SER A 47 -14.36 -4.84 4.93
N ASN A 48 -13.21 -5.51 4.75
CA ASN A 48 -11.94 -4.83 4.57
C ASN A 48 -11.95 -3.89 3.35
N TYR A 49 -12.39 -4.37 2.17
CA TYR A 49 -12.45 -3.52 0.97
C TYR A 49 -13.45 -2.38 1.11
N THR A 50 -14.58 -2.61 1.79
CA THR A 50 -15.59 -1.56 2.03
C THR A 50 -15.02 -0.46 2.92
N GLU A 51 -14.38 -0.81 4.03
CA GLU A 51 -13.80 0.15 4.97
C GLU A 51 -12.66 0.94 4.32
N LEU A 52 -11.77 0.29 3.56
CA LEU A 52 -10.71 0.97 2.81
C LEU A 52 -11.28 1.96 1.77
N SER A 53 -12.34 1.56 1.08
CA SER A 53 -13.03 2.41 0.08
C SER A 53 -13.75 3.60 0.70
N GLN A 54 -14.21 3.49 1.96
CA GLN A 54 -14.78 4.61 2.71
C GLN A 54 -13.69 5.54 3.28
N LEU A 55 -12.57 4.96 3.72
CA LEU A 55 -11.48 5.70 4.34
C LEU A 55 -10.73 6.59 3.35
N TYR A 56 -10.47 6.08 2.14
CA TYR A 56 -9.68 6.79 1.13
C TYR A 56 -10.26 8.17 0.75
N PRO A 57 -11.51 8.31 0.29
CA PRO A 57 -12.06 9.61 -0.09
C PRO A 57 -12.14 10.59 1.09
N LYS A 58 -12.23 10.08 2.34
CA LYS A 58 -12.29 10.93 3.54
C LYS A 58 -10.97 11.66 3.81
N TYR A 59 -9.83 11.06 3.47
CA TYR A 59 -8.52 11.56 3.86
C TYR A 59 -7.53 11.80 2.71
N LYS A 60 -7.82 11.35 1.48
CA LYS A 60 -6.88 11.48 0.34
C LYS A 60 -6.39 12.92 0.12
N ASP A 61 -7.26 13.91 0.30
CA ASP A 61 -6.95 15.33 0.08
C ASP A 61 -6.18 15.95 1.26
N GLN A 62 -5.97 15.20 2.34
CA GLN A 62 -5.19 15.58 3.53
C GLN A 62 -3.80 14.93 3.53
N GLY A 63 -3.34 14.41 2.38
CA GLY A 63 -2.04 13.76 2.27
C GLY A 63 -2.04 12.32 2.78
N PHE A 64 -3.12 11.57 2.57
CA PHE A 64 -3.23 10.15 2.94
C PHE A 64 -3.26 9.27 1.69
N GLU A 65 -2.54 8.14 1.72
CA GLU A 65 -2.60 7.13 0.66
C GLU A 65 -2.70 5.72 1.23
N ILE A 66 -3.39 4.84 0.49
CA ILE A 66 -3.49 3.42 0.80
C ILE A 66 -2.71 2.65 -0.26
N LEU A 67 -1.73 1.85 0.17
CA LEU A 67 -1.01 0.90 -0.68
C LEU A 67 -1.49 -0.52 -0.34
N ALA A 68 -2.35 -1.07 -1.19
CA ALA A 68 -2.91 -2.40 -1.03
C ALA A 68 -2.09 -3.44 -1.81
N PHE A 69 -1.50 -4.40 -1.09
CA PHE A 69 -0.68 -5.47 -1.65
C PHE A 69 -1.43 -6.80 -1.58
N PRO A 70 -1.64 -7.52 -2.70
CA PRO A 70 -2.28 -8.83 -2.66
C PRO A 70 -1.36 -9.84 -1.93
N CYS A 71 -1.95 -10.70 -1.09
CA CYS A 71 -1.21 -11.73 -0.34
C CYS A 71 -1.70 -13.16 -0.58
N ASN A 72 -2.44 -13.37 -1.67
CA ASN A 72 -2.94 -14.66 -2.15
C ASN A 72 -2.04 -15.30 -3.20
#